data_AF-A0A6C0JJC9-F1
#
_entry.id   AF-A0A6C0JJC9-F1
#
_cell.length_a   1.000
_cell.length_b   1.000
_cell.length_c   1.000
_cell.angle_alpha   90.00
_cell.angle_beta   90.00
_cell.angle_gamma   90.00
#
_symmetry.space_group_name_H-M   'P 1'
#
loop_
_entity.id
_entity.type
_entity.pdbx_description
1 polymer ?
#
loop_
_entity_poly.entity_id
_entity_poly.type
_entity_poly.pdbx_seq_one_letter_code
_entity_poly.pdbx_strand_id
1 'polypeptide(L)'
;MNDDARLKLHEMITENNVQDNTEKIKRLKHSELIRKDVETILTIMLKLKTDDYKTLDSECIQQCNFLFIHYTNIYNKLLKNQIDIEILYKFLDCLKSIEDGTKNQHEGSYEIGLLLKSIYIDPKIYVEPVKRDSKNITWSEYNKLQKS
;
A
#
# COMPACT_ATOMS: atom_id res chain seq x y z
N MET A 1 -5.66 15.11 12.36
CA MET A 1 -5.90 13.86 13.13
C MET A 1 -6.69 14.23 14.37
N ASN A 2 -7.78 13.53 14.66
CA ASN A 2 -8.54 13.77 15.90
C ASN A 2 -7.80 13.13 17.09
N ASP A 3 -7.95 13.67 18.30
CA ASP A 3 -7.18 13.26 19.47
C ASP A 3 -7.46 11.81 19.91
N ASP A 4 -8.68 11.31 19.70
CA ASP A 4 -9.03 9.91 19.94
C ASP A 4 -8.28 8.93 19.02
N ALA A 5 -8.02 9.33 17.78
CA ALA A 5 -7.27 8.51 16.83
C ALA A 5 -5.78 8.47 17.19
N ARG A 6 -5.25 9.57 17.75
CA ARG A 6 -3.88 9.62 18.31
C ARG A 6 -3.72 8.67 19.48
N LEU A 7 -4.68 8.67 20.41
CA LEU A 7 -4.62 7.83 21.60
C LEU A 7 -4.61 6.34 21.24
N LYS A 8 -5.55 5.90 20.38
CA LYS A 8 -5.61 4.51 19.91
C LYS A 8 -4.38 4.07 19.14
N LEU A 9 -3.82 4.96 18.32
CA LEU A 9 -2.57 4.67 17.61
C LEU A 9 -1.43 4.42 18.61
N HIS A 10 -1.35 5.24 19.67
CA HIS A 10 -0.34 5.06 20.71
C HIS A 10 -0.52 3.75 21.47
N GLU A 11 -1.74 3.37 21.82
CA GLU A 11 -2.05 2.07 22.45
C GLU A 11 -1.57 0.90 21.58
N MET A 12 -1.91 0.92 20.28
CA MET A 12 -1.48 -0.12 19.33
C MET A 12 0.04 -0.23 19.20
N ILE A 13 0.77 0.89 19.26
CA ILE A 13 2.24 0.89 19.18
C ILE A 13 2.84 0.27 20.43
N THR A 14 2.32 0.64 21.60
CA THR A 14 2.79 0.13 22.90
C THR A 14 2.52 -1.36 23.04
N GLU A 15 1.37 -1.85 22.60
CA GLU A 15 1.01 -3.28 22.65
C GLU A 15 1.87 -4.14 21.71
N ASN A 16 2.27 -3.61 20.56
CA ASN A 16 3.01 -4.37 19.54
C ASN A 16 4.54 -4.21 19.62
N ASN A 17 5.05 -3.46 20.61
CA ASN A 17 6.47 -3.25 20.86
C ASN A 17 7.27 -2.82 19.60
N VAL A 18 6.65 -1.96 18.78
CA VAL A 18 7.19 -1.56 17.47
C VAL A 18 8.39 -0.64 17.68
N GLN A 19 9.55 -1.04 17.16
CA GLN A 19 10.75 -0.19 17.18
C GLN A 19 10.54 1.06 16.32
N ASP A 20 10.73 2.23 16.92
CA ASP A 20 10.76 3.50 16.20
C ASP A 20 12.07 3.64 15.40
N ASN A 21 11.94 3.80 14.10
CA ASN A 21 13.00 3.96 13.11
C ASN A 21 12.99 5.36 12.47
N THR A 22 12.22 6.31 13.01
CA THR A 22 12.10 7.68 12.47
C THR A 22 13.47 8.32 12.19
N GLU A 23 14.39 8.25 13.15
CA GLU A 23 15.74 8.83 12.98
C GLU A 23 16.61 8.08 11.97
N LYS A 24 16.40 6.77 11.83
CA LYS A 24 17.07 5.99 10.78
C LYS A 24 16.57 6.40 9.40
N ILE A 25 15.27 6.61 9.24
CA ILE A 25 14.66 7.06 7.99
C ILE A 25 15.20 8.44 7.61
N LYS A 26 15.17 9.42 8.54
CA LYS A 26 15.73 10.78 8.35
C LYS A 26 17.18 10.80 7.90
N ARG A 27 18.00 9.87 8.41
CA ARG A 27 19.41 9.77 8.03
C ARG A 27 19.61 9.18 6.64
N LEU A 28 18.82 8.18 6.26
CA LEU A 28 19.00 7.45 5.01
C LEU A 28 18.57 8.26 3.78
N LYS A 29 17.44 8.97 3.85
CA LYS A 29 16.93 9.81 2.75
C LYS A 29 16.81 9.08 1.40
N HIS A 30 16.18 7.91 1.42
CA HIS A 30 16.08 7.06 0.23
C HIS A 30 14.89 7.43 -0.67
N SER A 31 13.90 8.17 -0.18
CA SER A 31 12.67 8.47 -0.95
C SER A 31 12.96 9.08 -2.32
N GLU A 32 13.89 10.04 -2.39
CA GLU A 32 14.27 10.73 -3.62
C GLU A 32 15.06 9.83 -4.58
N LEU A 33 15.94 8.98 -4.04
CA LEU A 33 16.71 8.03 -4.84
C LEU A 33 15.79 6.99 -5.49
N ILE A 34 14.80 6.49 -4.73
CA ILE A 34 13.79 5.57 -5.26
C ILE A 34 12.96 6.28 -6.33
N ARG A 35 12.49 7.51 -6.07
CA ARG A 35 11.69 8.29 -7.01
C ARG A 35 12.41 8.47 -8.35
N LYS A 36 13.68 8.86 -8.32
CA LYS A 36 14.52 9.04 -9.51
C LYS A 36 14.64 7.76 -10.34
N ASP A 37 14.92 6.62 -9.69
CA ASP A 37 15.03 5.34 -10.38
C ASP A 37 13.68 4.91 -10.98
N VAL A 38 12.57 5.10 -10.27
CA VAL A 38 11.21 4.82 -10.76
C VAL A 38 10.90 5.65 -12.01
N GLU A 39 11.15 6.97 -11.98
CA GLU A 39 10.92 7.87 -13.12
C GLU A 39 11.77 7.48 -14.34
N THR A 40 13.01 7.05 -14.09
CA THR A 40 13.91 6.56 -15.13
C THR A 40 13.37 5.30 -15.79
N ILE A 41 12.93 4.31 -14.99
CA ILE A 41 12.30 3.08 -15.48
C ILE A 41 11.07 3.41 -16.32
N LEU A 42 10.17 4.26 -15.83
CA LEU A 42 8.95 4.64 -16.56
C LEU A 42 9.29 5.33 -17.89
N THR A 43 10.30 6.20 -17.89
CA THR A 43 10.78 6.86 -19.12
C THR A 43 11.33 5.85 -20.13
N ILE A 44 12.08 4.85 -19.68
CA ILE A 44 12.62 3.78 -20.55
C ILE A 44 11.47 2.93 -21.10
N MET A 45 10.52 2.53 -20.27
CA MET A 45 9.33 1.77 -20.69
C MET A 45 8.53 2.52 -21.76
N LEU A 46 8.32 3.82 -21.58
CA LEU A 46 7.64 4.67 -22.57
C LEU A 46 8.41 4.80 -23.89
N LYS A 47 9.76 4.86 -23.84
CA LYS A 47 10.62 4.94 -25.04
C LYS A 47 10.62 3.63 -25.83
N LEU A 48 10.78 2.50 -25.15
CA LEU A 48 10.90 1.18 -25.78
C LEU A 48 9.55 0.59 -26.18
N LYS A 49 8.45 1.01 -25.54
CA LYS A 49 7.07 0.54 -25.81
C LYS A 49 6.97 -0.99 -25.83
N THR A 50 7.68 -1.63 -24.91
CA THR A 50 7.72 -3.09 -24.76
C THR A 50 7.46 -3.44 -23.31
N ASP A 51 6.75 -4.55 -23.11
CA ASP A 51 6.54 -5.17 -21.80
C ASP A 51 7.46 -6.36 -21.59
N ASP A 52 8.41 -6.61 -22.52
CA ASP A 52 9.38 -7.67 -22.37
C ASP A 52 10.37 -7.35 -21.26
N TYR A 53 10.26 -8.11 -20.17
CA TYR A 53 11.09 -7.96 -18.99
C TYR A 53 12.58 -7.99 -19.30
N LYS A 54 13.06 -8.89 -20.18
CA LYS A 54 14.50 -9.03 -20.45
C LYS A 54 15.06 -7.80 -21.14
N THR A 55 14.32 -7.28 -22.12
CA THR A 55 14.68 -6.06 -22.83
C THR A 55 14.72 -4.88 -21.87
N LEU A 56 13.67 -4.70 -21.05
CA LEU A 56 13.62 -3.62 -20.06
C LEU A 56 14.73 -3.74 -19.00
N ASP A 57 14.97 -4.94 -18.48
CA ASP A 57 16.01 -5.20 -17.47
C ASP A 57 17.40 -4.84 -18.01
N SER A 58 17.71 -5.23 -19.25
CA SER A 58 19.00 -4.95 -19.87
C SER A 58 19.29 -3.44 -20.00
N GLU A 59 18.25 -2.63 -20.23
CA GLU A 59 18.37 -1.18 -20.36
C GLU A 59 18.34 -0.46 -19.00
N CYS A 60 17.51 -0.95 -18.06
CA CYS A 60 17.30 -0.31 -16.77
C CYS A 60 18.42 -0.61 -15.76
N ILE A 61 19.08 -1.77 -15.83
CA ILE A 61 20.06 -2.21 -14.82
C ILE A 61 21.22 -1.23 -14.66
N GLN A 62 21.66 -0.60 -15.74
CA GLN A 62 22.77 0.37 -15.71
C GLN A 62 22.34 1.73 -15.13
N GLN A 63 21.08 2.12 -15.31
CA GLN A 63 20.58 3.45 -14.95
C GLN A 63 19.88 3.47 -13.58
N CYS A 64 19.35 2.33 -13.13
CA CYS A 64 18.49 2.20 -11.95
C CYS A 64 19.13 1.28 -10.89
N ASN A 65 20.43 1.48 -10.67
CA ASN A 65 21.25 0.61 -9.82
C ASN A 65 20.82 0.67 -8.34
N PHE A 66 20.32 1.81 -7.86
CA PHE A 66 19.93 1.96 -6.47
C PHE A 66 18.73 1.07 -6.14
N LEU A 67 17.70 1.10 -6.98
CA LEU A 67 16.54 0.24 -6.84
C LEU A 67 16.90 -1.23 -7.04
N PHE A 68 17.77 -1.53 -8.01
CA PHE A 68 18.22 -2.90 -8.27
C PHE A 68 18.96 -3.52 -7.06
N ILE A 69 19.91 -2.79 -6.45
CA ILE A 69 20.71 -3.29 -5.33
C ILE A 69 19.93 -3.31 -4.02
N HIS A 70 19.22 -2.23 -3.69
CA HIS A 70 18.64 -2.06 -2.35
C HIS A 70 17.17 -2.46 -2.26
N TYR A 71 16.46 -2.48 -3.40
CA TYR A 71 15.02 -2.68 -3.46
C TYR A 71 14.62 -3.55 -4.65
N THR A 72 15.35 -4.64 -4.89
CA THR A 72 15.21 -5.51 -6.09
C THR A 72 13.78 -5.98 -6.32
N ASN A 73 13.01 -6.21 -5.25
CA ASN A 73 11.59 -6.57 -5.36
C ASN A 73 10.73 -5.46 -5.97
N ILE A 74 10.99 -4.20 -5.62
CA ILE A 74 10.29 -3.04 -6.21
C ILE A 74 10.70 -2.93 -7.67
N TYR A 75 12.01 -2.99 -7.97
CA TYR A 75 12.55 -2.97 -9.33
C TYR A 75 11.89 -4.03 -10.23
N ASN A 76 11.91 -5.30 -9.81
CA ASN A 76 11.36 -6.42 -10.58
C ASN A 76 9.85 -6.28 -10.81
N LYS A 77 9.11 -5.77 -9.81
CA LYS A 77 7.66 -5.59 -9.93
C LYS A 77 7.31 -4.39 -10.82
N LEU A 78 8.11 -3.32 -10.83
CA LEU A 78 7.93 -2.21 -11.77
C LEU A 78 8.09 -2.68 -13.22
N LEU A 79 9.17 -3.41 -13.52
CA LEU A 79 9.41 -3.92 -14.88
C LEU A 79 8.33 -4.89 -15.37
N LYS A 80 7.63 -5.56 -14.44
CA LYS A 80 6.52 -6.47 -14.74
C LYS A 80 5.15 -5.77 -14.73
N ASN A 81 5.10 -4.46 -14.54
CA ASN A 81 3.87 -3.68 -14.39
C ASN A 81 2.94 -4.22 -13.26
N GLN A 82 3.54 -4.67 -12.15
CA GLN A 82 2.85 -5.27 -11.00
C GLN A 82 2.73 -4.33 -9.79
N ILE A 83 3.11 -3.06 -9.95
CA ILE A 83 2.99 -2.03 -8.93
C ILE A 83 2.11 -0.91 -9.48
N ASP A 84 1.14 -0.51 -8.66
CA ASP A 84 0.43 0.73 -8.87
C ASP A 84 1.36 1.92 -8.56
N ILE A 85 1.69 2.67 -9.61
CA ILE A 85 2.63 3.80 -9.54
C ILE A 85 2.09 4.94 -8.69
N GLU A 86 0.77 5.19 -8.72
CA GLU A 86 0.17 6.25 -7.91
C GLU A 86 0.27 5.92 -6.42
N ILE A 87 0.01 4.67 -6.06
CA ILE A 87 0.20 4.20 -4.68
C ILE A 87 1.68 4.29 -4.30
N LEU A 88 2.59 3.85 -5.16
CA LEU A 88 4.02 3.94 -4.88
C LEU A 88 4.46 5.38 -4.59
N TYR A 89 4.01 6.36 -5.38
CA TYR A 89 4.33 7.76 -5.12
C TYR A 89 3.77 8.26 -3.79
N LYS A 90 2.55 7.88 -3.41
CA LYS A 90 2.00 8.21 -2.07
C LYS A 90 2.86 7.64 -0.94
N PHE A 91 3.39 6.43 -1.10
CA PHE A 91 4.34 5.84 -0.15
C PHE A 91 5.66 6.64 -0.10
N LEU A 92 6.17 7.07 -1.25
CA LEU A 92 7.38 7.89 -1.32
C LEU A 92 7.19 9.29 -0.74
N ASP A 93 6.04 9.92 -0.94
CA ASP A 93 5.68 11.21 -0.33
C ASP A 93 5.62 11.09 1.20
N CYS A 94 5.00 10.03 1.70
CA CYS A 94 4.99 9.73 3.13
C CYS A 94 6.41 9.52 3.66
N LEU A 95 7.23 8.73 2.96
CA LEU A 95 8.63 8.51 3.35
C LEU A 95 9.42 9.82 3.37
N LYS A 96 9.28 10.66 2.34
CA LYS A 96 9.89 11.99 2.26
C LYS A 96 9.47 12.88 3.42
N SER A 97 8.20 12.87 3.80
CA SER A 97 7.69 13.67 4.92
C SER A 97 8.32 13.28 6.27
N ILE A 98 8.63 11.99 6.46
CA ILE A 98 9.37 11.50 7.63
C ILE A 98 10.84 11.92 7.54
N GLU A 99 11.44 11.79 6.35
CA GLU A 99 12.83 12.16 6.09
C GLU A 99 13.11 13.65 6.34
N ASP A 100 12.13 14.51 6.04
CA ASP A 100 12.18 15.96 6.28
C ASP A 100 11.80 16.33 7.72
N GLY A 101 11.36 15.36 8.53
CA GLY A 101 10.98 15.55 9.92
C GLY A 101 9.64 16.22 10.15
N THR A 102 8.80 16.33 9.11
CA THR A 102 7.43 16.86 9.23
C THR A 102 6.48 15.88 9.92
N LYS A 103 6.79 14.58 9.86
CA LYS A 103 6.05 13.49 10.49
C LYS A 103 7.02 12.49 11.12
N ASN A 104 6.55 11.71 12.10
CA ASN A 104 7.27 10.53 12.57
C ASN A 104 6.79 9.24 11.87
N GLN A 105 7.48 8.12 12.10
CA GLN A 105 7.12 6.82 11.50
C GLN A 105 5.69 6.40 11.80
N HIS A 106 5.21 6.65 13.02
CA HIS A 106 3.89 6.21 13.45
C HIS A 106 2.77 6.98 12.73
N GLU A 107 2.92 8.31 12.62
CA GLU A 107 2.01 9.15 11.86
C GLU A 107 1.98 8.75 10.38
N GLY A 108 3.15 8.51 9.77
CA GLY A 108 3.24 8.02 8.40
C GLY A 108 2.61 6.63 8.23
N SER A 109 2.81 5.73 9.19
CA SER A 109 2.23 4.38 9.14
C SER A 109 0.71 4.41 9.25
N TYR A 110 0.17 5.31 10.08
CA TYR A 110 -1.26 5.53 10.19
C TYR A 110 -1.87 6.05 8.87
N GLU A 111 -1.25 7.05 8.25
CA GLU A 111 -1.68 7.60 6.96
C GLU A 111 -1.68 6.55 5.84
N ILE A 112 -0.59 5.79 5.72
CA ILE A 112 -0.50 4.69 4.76
C ILE A 112 -1.52 3.60 5.07
N GLY A 113 -1.76 3.29 6.35
CA GLY A 113 -2.80 2.35 6.76
C GLY A 113 -4.20 2.79 6.33
N LEU A 114 -4.54 4.07 6.48
CA LEU A 114 -5.80 4.63 6.00
C LEU A 114 -5.92 4.56 4.47
N LEU A 115 -4.84 4.86 3.75
CA LEU A 115 -4.78 4.73 2.30
C LEU A 115 -5.08 3.28 1.88
N LEU A 116 -4.39 2.30 2.46
CA LEU A 116 -4.60 0.88 2.15
C LEU A 116 -6.01 0.41 2.51
N LYS A 117 -6.56 0.87 3.65
CA LYS A 117 -7.96 0.60 4.02
C LYS A 117 -8.92 1.11 2.94
N SER A 118 -8.73 2.34 2.48
CA SER A 118 -9.61 2.94 1.46
C SER A 118 -9.58 2.18 0.11
N ILE A 119 -8.45 1.57 -0.23
CA ILE A 119 -8.25 0.87 -1.50
C ILE A 119 -8.71 -0.59 -1.43
N TYR A 120 -8.39 -1.30 -0.35
CA TYR A 120 -8.54 -2.76 -0.30
C TYR A 120 -9.69 -3.26 0.58
N ILE A 121 -10.11 -2.46 1.56
CA ILE A 121 -11.07 -2.86 2.59
C ILE A 121 -12.42 -2.20 2.31
N ASP A 122 -12.44 -0.88 2.19
CA ASP A 122 -13.66 -0.10 2.06
C ASP A 122 -14.53 -0.57 0.86
N PRO A 123 -14.00 -0.81 -0.35
CA PRO A 123 -14.82 -1.29 -1.47
C PRO A 123 -15.51 -2.62 -1.20
N LYS A 124 -14.95 -3.47 -0.33
CA LYS A 124 -15.51 -4.79 0.02
C LYS A 124 -16.55 -4.72 1.13
N ILE A 125 -16.45 -3.73 2.03
CA ILE A 125 -17.42 -3.51 3.11
C ILE A 125 -18.72 -2.89 2.56
N TYR A 126 -18.61 -2.03 1.54
CA TYR A 126 -19.77 -1.39 0.91
C TYR A 126 -20.40 -2.23 -0.22
N VAL A 127 -19.91 -3.44 -0.48
CA VAL A 127 -20.74 -4.45 -1.16
C VAL A 127 -21.80 -4.84 -0.15
N GLU A 128 -22.95 -4.17 -0.20
CA GLU A 128 -24.09 -4.50 0.66
C GLU A 128 -24.26 -6.02 0.68
N PRO A 129 -24.44 -6.65 1.87
CA PRO A 129 -24.75 -8.07 1.90
C PRO A 129 -25.98 -8.24 1.02
N VAL A 130 -25.86 -9.07 -0.03
CA VAL A 130 -26.99 -9.43 -0.89
C VAL A 130 -28.14 -9.74 0.06
N LYS A 131 -29.18 -8.91 0.07
CA LYS A 131 -30.40 -9.19 0.82
C LYS A 131 -30.86 -10.53 0.27
N ARG A 132 -30.59 -11.62 1.00
CA ARG A 132 -31.21 -12.90 0.70
C ARG A 132 -32.69 -12.61 0.84
N ASP A 133 -33.46 -12.79 -0.23
CA ASP A 133 -34.91 -12.69 -0.16
C ASP A 133 -35.38 -13.68 0.90
N SER A 134 -35.57 -13.19 2.13
CA SER A 134 -36.15 -13.98 3.20
C SER A 134 -37.61 -14.12 2.83
N LYS A 135 -38.00 -15.28 2.31
CA LYS A 135 -39.43 -15.62 2.25
C LYS A 135 -39.97 -15.49 3.67
N ASN A 136 -40.88 -14.54 3.88
CA ASN A 136 -41.63 -14.41 5.13
C ASN A 136 -42.53 -15.62 5.27
N ILE A 137 -42.00 -16.71 5.81
CA ILE A 137 -42.79 -17.89 6.16
C ILE A 137 -43.45 -17.67 7.51
N THR A 138 -44.72 -18.03 7.61
CA THR A 138 -45.46 -17.98 8.88
C THR A 138 -45.05 -19.14 9.79
N TRP A 139 -45.23 -18.97 11.10
CA TRP A 139 -44.90 -19.98 12.12
C TRP A 139 -45.57 -21.35 11.85
N SER A 140 -46.76 -21.32 11.23
CA SER A 140 -47.48 -22.53 10.79
C SER A 140 -46.74 -23.29 9.67
N GLU A 141 -46.16 -22.57 8.72
CA GLU A 141 -45.42 -23.16 7.60
C GLU A 141 -44.07 -23.75 8.05
N TYR A 142 -43.38 -23.08 8.97
CA TYR A 142 -42.15 -23.58 9.59
C TYR A 142 -42.36 -24.95 10.27
N ASN A 143 -43.44 -25.11 11.03
CA ASN A 143 -43.73 -26.36 11.73
C ASN A 143 -44.10 -27.52 10.80
N LYS A 144 -44.62 -27.23 9.60
CA LYS A 144 -44.88 -28.26 8.59
C LYS A 144 -43.58 -28.76 7.97
N LEU A 145 -42.60 -27.87 7.76
CA LEU A 145 -41.29 -28.23 7.21
C LEU A 145 -40.46 -29.10 8.15
N GLN A 146 -40.62 -28.94 9.47
CA GLN A 146 -39.91 -29.74 10.50
C GLN A 146 -40.50 -31.14 10.74
N LYS A 147 -41.66 -31.45 10.17
CA LYS A 147 -42.37 -32.74 10.34
C LYS A 147 -42.34 -33.62 9.09
N SER A 148 -41.64 -33.20 8.04
CA SER A 148 -41.32 -34.02 6.86
C SER A 148 -39.93 -34.60 6.98
#